data_AF-C8P9Q4-F1
#
_entry.id   AF-C8P9Q4-F1
#
_cell.length_a   1.000
_cell.length_b   1.000
_cell.length_c   1.000
_cell.angle_alpha   90.00
_cell.angle_beta   90.00
_cell.angle_gamma   90.00
#
_symmetry.space_group_name_H-M   'P 1'
#
loop_
_entity.id
_entity.type
_entity.pdbx_description
1 polymer ?
#
loop_
_entity_poly.entity_id
_entity_poly.type
_entity_poly.pdbx_seq_one_letter_code
_entity_poly.pdbx_strand_id
1 'polypeptide(L)'
;MKKYELVFSIVFVCYLSYNIDEVIYMDARVDSRIPAEIKEQASKELAAHGLSISTYIRMVLTSVAKDGLPKYWGIPNTETMSSINEVADDLNDHHLKGAHSRQELENLLIE
;
A
#
# COMPACT_ATOMS: atom_id res chain seq x y z
N MET A 1 -7.25 -46.03 32.31
CA MET A 1 -7.02 -44.97 31.30
C MET A 1 -6.28 -43.84 31.96
N LYS A 2 -5.01 -43.62 31.57
CA LYS A 2 -4.08 -42.76 32.31
C LYS A 2 -4.35 -41.29 31.96
N LYS A 3 -4.41 -40.43 32.98
CA LYS A 3 -4.67 -38.98 32.94
C LYS A 3 -3.88 -38.22 31.86
N TYR A 4 -2.73 -38.76 31.47
CA TYR A 4 -1.80 -38.20 30.48
C TYR A 4 -2.31 -38.29 29.03
N GLU A 5 -3.13 -39.28 28.66
CA GLU A 5 -3.64 -39.39 27.29
C GLU A 5 -4.79 -38.43 27.00
N LEU A 6 -5.56 -38.08 28.03
CA LEU A 6 -6.64 -37.11 27.91
C LEU A 6 -6.08 -35.70 27.66
N VAL A 7 -4.97 -35.34 28.33
CA VAL A 7 -4.30 -34.05 28.15
C VAL A 7 -3.69 -33.94 26.75
N PHE A 8 -3.06 -35.03 26.25
CA PHE A 8 -2.49 -35.05 24.90
C PHE A 8 -3.57 -34.91 23.82
N SER A 9 -4.71 -35.58 23.99
CA SER A 9 -5.85 -35.47 23.08
C SER A 9 -6.50 -34.08 23.09
N ILE A 10 -6.69 -33.47 24.28
CA ILE A 10 -7.26 -32.11 24.39
C ILE A 10 -6.32 -31.06 23.78
N VAL A 11 -5.00 -31.16 24.00
CA VAL A 11 -4.03 -30.24 23.38
C VAL A 11 -4.00 -30.41 21.86
N PHE A 12 -4.09 -31.64 21.35
CA PHE A 12 -4.14 -31.91 19.92
C PHE A 12 -5.44 -31.38 19.26
N VAL A 13 -6.59 -31.55 19.93
CA VAL A 13 -7.87 -31.00 19.48
C VAL A 13 -7.86 -29.47 19.52
N CYS A 14 -7.30 -28.85 20.55
CA CYS A 14 -7.11 -27.39 20.58
C CYS A 14 -6.17 -26.92 19.46
N TYR A 15 -5.07 -27.63 19.18
CA TYR A 15 -4.14 -27.27 18.09
C TYR A 15 -4.81 -27.35 16.72
N LEU A 16 -5.67 -28.36 16.50
CA LEU A 16 -6.48 -28.47 15.28
C LEU A 16 -7.59 -27.41 15.22
N SER A 17 -8.27 -27.09 16.32
CA SER A 17 -9.29 -26.03 16.36
C SER A 17 -8.70 -24.64 16.10
N TYR A 18 -7.55 -24.31 16.69
CA TYR A 18 -6.85 -23.04 16.42
C TYR A 18 -6.38 -22.92 14.96
N ASN A 19 -6.16 -24.05 14.27
CA ASN A 19 -5.85 -24.07 12.83
C ASN A 19 -7.10 -24.07 11.92
N ILE A 20 -8.31 -24.35 12.45
CA ILE A 20 -9.56 -24.41 11.67
C ILE A 20 -10.31 -23.08 11.69
N ASP A 21 -10.19 -22.29 12.77
CA ASP A 21 -10.77 -20.93 12.81
C ASP A 21 -9.98 -19.91 11.98
N GLU A 22 -8.74 -20.24 11.58
CA GLU A 22 -7.99 -19.53 10.54
C GLU A 22 -8.15 -20.18 9.16
N VAL A 23 -9.25 -20.92 8.91
CA VAL A 23 -9.82 -20.96 7.57
C VAL A 23 -10.49 -19.61 7.35
N ILE A 24 -9.64 -18.61 7.10
CA ILE A 24 -10.05 -17.30 6.62
C ILE A 24 -10.99 -17.58 5.46
N TYR A 25 -12.25 -17.21 5.61
CA TYR A 25 -13.16 -17.07 4.49
C TYR A 25 -12.60 -15.92 3.63
N MET A 26 -11.61 -16.25 2.81
CA MET A 26 -10.88 -15.34 1.93
C MET A 26 -11.77 -15.12 0.70
N ASP A 27 -12.84 -14.35 0.91
CA ASP A 27 -13.90 -14.12 -0.08
C ASP A 27 -13.38 -13.36 -1.31
N ALA A 28 -12.39 -12.48 -1.12
CA ALA A 28 -11.79 -11.68 -2.17
C ALA A 28 -10.42 -12.22 -2.63
N ARG A 29 -10.26 -12.41 -3.94
CA ARG A 29 -9.00 -12.82 -4.58
C ARG A 29 -8.38 -11.62 -5.31
N VAL A 30 -7.05 -11.52 -5.25
CA VAL A 30 -6.28 -10.57 -6.06
C VAL A 30 -5.67 -11.32 -7.23
N ASP A 31 -6.15 -11.05 -8.44
CA ASP A 31 -5.57 -11.53 -9.68
C ASP A 31 -4.92 -10.34 -10.41
N SER A 32 -3.66 -10.49 -10.82
CA SER A 32 -2.93 -9.46 -11.53
C SER A 32 -1.98 -10.06 -12.55
N ARG A 33 -1.96 -9.46 -13.74
CA ARG A 33 -1.04 -9.81 -14.82
C ARG A 33 0.26 -9.04 -14.63
N ILE A 34 1.36 -9.77 -14.47
CA ILE A 34 2.71 -9.22 -14.39
C ILE A 34 3.64 -10.01 -15.31
N PRO A 35 4.66 -9.38 -15.93
CA PRO A 35 5.66 -10.09 -16.69
C PRO A 35 6.34 -11.17 -15.85
N ALA A 36 6.64 -12.32 -16.45
CA ALA A 36 7.21 -13.46 -15.75
C ALA A 36 8.56 -13.13 -15.09
N GLU A 37 9.40 -12.36 -15.78
CA GLU A 37 10.71 -11.90 -15.28
C GLU A 37 10.58 -11.04 -14.01
N ILE A 38 9.63 -10.10 -14.00
CA ILE A 38 9.38 -9.22 -12.84
C ILE A 38 8.86 -10.03 -11.66
N LYS A 39 7.97 -11.00 -11.92
CA LYS A 39 7.48 -11.91 -10.87
C LYS A 39 8.62 -12.71 -10.25
N GLU A 40 9.52 -13.23 -11.07
CA GLU A 40 10.65 -14.02 -10.59
C GLU A 40 11.61 -13.17 -9.76
N GLN A 41 11.98 -11.99 -10.25
CA GLN A 41 12.87 -11.07 -9.55
C GLN A 41 12.28 -10.63 -8.21
N ALA A 42 11.01 -10.21 -8.20
CA ALA A 42 10.32 -9.83 -6.98
C ALA A 42 10.20 -11.01 -6.00
N SER A 43 9.94 -12.22 -6.49
CA SER A 43 9.87 -13.41 -5.65
C SER A 43 11.20 -13.72 -4.96
N LYS A 44 12.33 -13.55 -5.66
CA LYS A 44 13.67 -13.78 -5.08
C LYS A 44 13.99 -12.77 -3.99
N GLU A 45 13.74 -11.49 -4.26
CA GLU A 45 13.98 -10.41 -3.29
C GLU A 45 13.09 -10.60 -2.05
N LEU A 46 11.78 -10.81 -2.24
CA LEU A 46 10.86 -11.03 -1.12
C LEU A 46 11.24 -12.27 -0.30
N ALA A 47 11.63 -13.37 -0.96
CA ALA A 47 12.06 -14.58 -0.28
C ALA A 47 13.34 -14.37 0.55
N ALA A 48 14.27 -13.52 0.10
CA ALA A 48 15.45 -13.14 0.88
C ALA A 48 15.09 -12.44 2.20
N HIS A 49 13.93 -11.78 2.25
CA HIS A 49 13.36 -11.16 3.46
C HIS A 49 12.29 -12.01 4.15
N GLY A 50 12.15 -13.30 3.78
CA GLY A 50 11.17 -14.21 4.39
C GLY A 50 9.71 -13.94 4.01
N LEU A 51 9.47 -13.18 2.94
CA LEU A 51 8.15 -12.81 2.46
C LEU A 51 7.78 -13.56 1.19
N SER A 52 6.50 -13.92 1.07
CA SER A 52 5.91 -14.36 -0.20
C SER A 52 5.24 -13.18 -0.91
N ILE A 53 5.01 -13.31 -2.22
CA ILE A 53 4.26 -12.31 -3.01
C ILE A 53 2.87 -12.06 -2.39
N SER A 54 2.16 -13.11 -1.94
CA SER A 54 0.83 -12.95 -1.37
C SER A 54 0.85 -12.24 -0.01
N THR A 55 1.89 -12.47 0.81
CA THR A 55 2.10 -11.73 2.06
C THR A 55 2.37 -10.26 1.77
N TYR A 56 3.26 -9.98 0.81
CA TYR A 56 3.58 -8.61 0.42
C TYR A 56 2.35 -7.85 -0.11
N ILE A 57 1.59 -8.44 -1.02
CA ILE A 57 0.36 -7.83 -1.56
C ILE A 57 -0.64 -7.52 -0.43
N ARG A 58 -0.83 -8.44 0.52
CA ARG A 58 -1.72 -8.22 1.68
C ARG A 58 -1.25 -7.08 2.56
N MET A 59 0.05 -6.99 2.84
CA MET A 59 0.64 -5.90 3.62
C MET A 59 0.42 -4.55 2.93
N VAL A 60 0.71 -4.46 1.63
CA VAL A 60 0.54 -3.23 0.85
C VAL A 60 -0.93 -2.81 0.75
N LEU A 61 -1.85 -3.73 0.44
CA LEU A 61 -3.27 -3.40 0.37
C LEU A 61 -3.80 -2.94 1.74
N THR A 62 -3.31 -3.55 2.82
CA THR A 62 -3.67 -3.14 4.19
C THR A 62 -3.13 -1.75 4.51
N SER A 63 -1.88 -1.45 4.15
CA SER A 63 -1.31 -0.11 4.39
C SER A 63 -2.02 0.95 3.56
N VAL A 64 -2.36 0.65 2.30
CA VAL A 64 -3.12 1.59 1.46
C VAL A 64 -4.50 1.87 2.04
N ALA A 65 -5.17 0.85 2.57
CA ALA A 65 -6.48 1.01 3.19
C ALA A 65 -6.45 1.80 4.50
N LYS A 66 -5.35 1.72 5.27
CA LYS A 66 -5.22 2.37 6.59
C LYS A 66 -4.56 3.73 6.54
N ASP A 67 -3.46 3.82 5.80
CA ASP A 67 -2.51 4.93 5.84
C ASP A 67 -2.42 5.69 4.50
N GLY A 68 -3.13 5.21 3.46
CA GLY A 68 -3.07 5.75 2.11
C GLY A 68 -1.85 5.27 1.31
N LEU A 69 -1.65 5.83 0.12
CA LEU A 69 -0.52 5.46 -0.73
C LEU A 69 0.82 5.86 -0.08
N PRO A 70 1.87 5.01 -0.20
CA PRO A 70 3.21 5.41 0.23
C PRO A 70 3.62 6.75 -0.40
N LYS A 71 4.18 7.66 0.40
CA LYS A 71 4.52 9.03 -0.05
C LYS A 71 5.42 9.08 -1.30
N TYR A 72 6.23 8.03 -1.50
CA TYR A 72 7.17 7.91 -2.61
C TYR A 72 6.59 7.24 -3.87
N TRP A 73 5.31 6.82 -3.85
CA TRP A 73 4.63 6.28 -5.03
C TRP A 73 3.92 7.36 -5.86
N GLY A 74 3.79 8.58 -5.33
CA GLY A 74 3.22 9.71 -6.04
C GLY A 74 4.24 10.35 -6.99
N ILE A 75 4.48 9.74 -8.15
CA ILE A 75 5.01 10.52 -9.27
C ILE A 75 3.89 11.48 -9.70
N PRO A 76 4.11 12.80 -9.70
CA PRO A 76 3.08 13.74 -10.13
C PRO A 76 2.62 13.38 -11.54
N ASN A 77 1.31 13.39 -11.77
CA ASN A 77 0.78 13.13 -13.10
C ASN A 77 1.19 14.26 -14.07
N THR A 78 0.94 14.07 -15.36
CA THR A 78 1.36 15.04 -16.40
C THR A 78 0.87 16.47 -16.13
N GLU A 79 -0.36 16.63 -15.62
CA GLU A 79 -0.94 17.93 -15.29
C GLU A 79 -0.23 18.59 -14.11
N THR A 80 0.01 17.83 -13.03
CA THR A 80 0.75 18.35 -11.87
C THR A 80 2.19 18.68 -12.26
N MET A 81 2.82 17.87 -13.11
CA MET A 81 4.14 18.16 -13.66
C MET A 81 4.13 19.42 -14.54
N SER A 82 3.09 19.65 -15.35
CA SER A 82 3.02 20.87 -16.16
C SER A 82 2.85 22.11 -15.30
N SER A 83 2.01 22.07 -14.25
CA SER A 83 1.86 23.18 -13.31
C SER A 83 3.16 23.47 -12.54
N ILE A 84 3.93 22.44 -12.19
CA ILE A 84 5.26 22.63 -11.57
C ILE A 84 6.22 23.32 -12.54
N ASN A 85 6.23 22.90 -13.81
CA ASN A 85 7.08 23.51 -14.83
C ASN A 85 6.65 24.95 -15.13
N GLU A 86 5.35 25.23 -15.16
CA GLU A 86 4.81 26.58 -15.34
C GLU A 86 5.32 27.52 -14.24
N VAL A 87 5.30 27.08 -12.97
CA VAL A 87 5.86 27.87 -11.86
C VAL A 87 7.38 28.02 -12.01
N ALA A 88 8.09 27.00 -12.51
CA ALA A 88 9.54 27.09 -12.73
C ALA A 88 9.90 28.07 -13.86
N ASP A 89 9.10 28.11 -14.93
CA ASP A 89 9.26 29.02 -16.06
C ASP A 89 8.93 30.47 -15.63
N ASP A 90 7.89 30.64 -14.81
CA ASP A 90 7.48 31.93 -14.24
C ASP A 90 8.58 32.62 -13.42
N LEU A 91 9.48 31.86 -12.77
CA LEU A 91 10.64 32.43 -12.07
C LEU A 91 11.57 33.24 -12.98
N ASN A 92 11.55 32.97 -14.29
CA ASN A 92 12.34 33.71 -15.28
C ASN A 92 11.50 34.77 -16.00
N ASP A 93 10.20 34.52 -16.20
CA ASP A 93 9.25 35.41 -16.88
C ASP A 93 7.96 35.52 -16.05
N HIS A 94 7.95 36.42 -15.06
CA HIS A 94 6.88 36.53 -14.07
C HIS A 94 5.53 36.96 -14.69
N HIS A 95 4.70 35.98 -15.03
CA HIS A 95 3.37 36.13 -15.63
C HIS A 95 2.23 35.55 -14.77
N LEU A 96 2.54 34.74 -13.75
CA LEU A 96 1.56 34.14 -12.84
C LEU A 96 1.05 35.17 -11.83
N LYS A 97 -0.24 35.07 -11.50
CA LYS A 97 -0.86 35.91 -10.46
C LYS A 97 -0.28 35.51 -9.09
N GLY A 98 0.34 36.45 -8.40
CA GLY A 98 0.82 36.30 -7.02
C GLY A 98 -0.03 37.09 -6.03
N ALA A 99 0.07 36.74 -4.74
CA ALA A 99 -0.50 37.50 -3.65
C ALA A 99 0.56 37.80 -2.58
N HIS A 100 0.50 38.99 -1.99
CA HIS A 100 1.39 39.44 -0.91
C HIS A 100 0.72 39.39 0.46
N SER A 101 -0.58 39.10 0.51
CA SER A 101 -1.32 38.92 1.75
C SER A 101 -2.31 37.76 1.65
N ARG A 102 -2.69 37.19 2.80
CA ARG A 102 -3.72 36.15 2.88
C ARG A 102 -5.04 36.60 2.24
N GLN A 103 -5.42 37.85 2.46
CA GLN A 103 -6.69 38.40 2.02
C GLN A 103 -6.73 38.59 0.50
N GLU A 104 -5.60 38.97 -0.08
CA GLU A 104 -5.40 39.02 -1.54
C GLU A 104 -5.44 37.61 -2.16
N LEU A 105 -4.80 36.62 -1.53
CA LEU A 105 -4.86 35.23 -1.97
C LEU A 105 -6.30 34.68 -1.94
N GLU A 106 -7.05 34.96 -0.87
CA GLU A 106 -8.45 34.54 -0.74
C GLU A 106 -9.32 35.14 -1.85
N ASN A 107 -9.11 36.40 -2.23
CA ASN A 107 -9.83 37.02 -3.34
C ASN A 107 -9.50 36.37 -4.70
N LEU A 108 -8.23 35.99 -4.92
CA LEU A 108 -7.79 35.31 -6.15
C LEU A 108 -8.35 33.89 -6.30
N LEU A 109 -8.62 33.19 -5.20
CA LEU A 109 -9.13 31.81 -5.20
C LEU A 109 -10.66 31.72 -5.33
N ILE A 110 -11.37 32.83 -5.13
CA ILE A 110 -12.84 32.91 -5.24
C ILE A 110 -13.29 33.31 -6.66
N GLU A 111 -12.38 33.89 -7.45
CA GLU A 111 -12.58 34.27 -8.87
C GLU A 111 -12.68 33.03 -9.78
#